data_AF-A0A0R3RJK4-F1
#
_entry.id   AF-A0A0R3RJK4-F1
#
_cell.length_a   1.000
_cell.length_b   1.000
_cell.length_c   1.000
_cell.angle_alpha   90.00
_cell.angle_beta   90.00
_cell.angle_gamma   90.00
#
_symmetry.space_group_name_H-M   'P 1'
#
loop_
_entity.id
_entity.type
_entity.pdbx_description
1 polymer ?
#
loop_
_entity_poly.entity_id
_entity_poly.type
_entity_poly.pdbx_seq_one_letter_code
_entity_poly.pdbx_strand_id
1 'polypeptide(L)'
;MRVLNEKDANDVEMLTYGMTVINKTLNGIADQDTYYDLVDSLESQGLEDAMRHMLKLGHKDLKDQCKLYEKVLKQEDEAESSDESIVKMRF
;
A
#
# COMPACT_ATOMS: atom_id res chain seq x y z
N MET A 1 -7.04 -9.57 -6.21
CA MET A 1 -8.05 -8.89 -5.37
C MET A 1 -9.38 -8.76 -6.11
N ARG A 2 -10.39 -9.59 -5.83
CA ARG A 2 -11.70 -9.46 -6.50
C ARG A 2 -12.53 -8.32 -5.92
N VAL A 3 -12.64 -8.29 -4.60
CA VAL A 3 -13.40 -7.30 -3.81
C VAL A 3 -13.04 -5.85 -4.13
N LEU A 4 -11.76 -5.53 -4.32
CA LEU A 4 -11.33 -4.15 -4.64
C LEU A 4 -11.39 -3.82 -6.14
N ASN A 5 -11.64 -4.81 -7.00
CA ASN A 5 -11.70 -4.66 -8.45
C ASN A 5 -13.13 -4.79 -9.02
N GLU A 6 -14.14 -4.98 -8.16
CA GLU A 6 -15.53 -5.11 -8.59
C GLU A 6 -16.09 -3.76 -9.06
N LYS A 7 -16.32 -3.63 -10.37
CA LYS A 7 -16.74 -2.37 -11.01
C LYS A 7 -18.22 -2.04 -10.80
N ASP A 8 -19.06 -3.04 -10.55
CA ASP A 8 -20.52 -2.93 -10.49
C ASP A 8 -21.08 -2.77 -9.07
N ALA A 9 -20.26 -2.97 -8.03
CA ALA A 9 -20.66 -2.98 -6.62
C ALA A 9 -19.76 -2.08 -5.75
N ASN A 10 -19.37 -0.91 -6.27
CA ASN A 10 -18.44 0.01 -5.61
C ASN A 10 -19.11 0.75 -4.43
N ASP A 11 -19.32 0.05 -3.32
CA ASP A 11 -19.52 0.69 -2.03
C ASP A 11 -18.18 1.33 -1.60
N VAL A 12 -18.12 2.66 -1.71
CA VAL A 12 -16.94 3.45 -1.35
C VAL A 12 -16.55 3.23 0.11
N GLU A 13 -17.50 2.97 1.00
CA GLU A 13 -17.20 2.67 2.40
C GLU A 13 -16.44 1.34 2.51
N MET A 14 -16.86 0.33 1.75
CA MET A 14 -16.17 -0.97 1.69
C MET A 14 -14.76 -0.84 1.11
N LEU A 15 -14.57 -0.06 0.04
CA LEU A 15 -13.24 0.19 -0.52
C LEU A 15 -12.35 0.94 0.48
N THR A 16 -12.91 1.93 1.17
CA THR A 16 -12.17 2.71 2.19
C THR A 16 -11.78 1.82 3.37
N TYR A 17 -12.67 0.94 3.81
CA TYR A 17 -12.39 -0.03 4.86
C TYR A 17 -11.33 -1.03 4.42
N GLY A 18 -11.43 -1.58 3.21
CA GLY A 18 -10.43 -2.48 2.64
C GLY A 18 -9.04 -1.85 2.62
N MET A 19 -8.93 -0.60 2.16
CA MET A 19 -7.66 0.12 2.14
C MET A 19 -7.15 0.44 3.56
N THR A 20 -8.06 0.74 4.49
CA THR A 20 -7.72 0.95 5.91
C THR A 20 -7.13 -0.31 6.55
N VAL A 21 -7.71 -1.48 6.26
CA VAL A 21 -7.20 -2.76 6.77
C VAL A 21 -5.82 -3.04 6.19
N ILE A 22 -5.63 -2.88 4.88
CA ILE A 22 -4.31 -3.06 4.23
C ILE A 22 -3.26 -2.16 4.88
N ASN A 23 -3.55 -0.85 5.01
CA ASN A 23 -2.64 0.11 5.62
C ASN A 23 -2.27 -0.26 7.06
N LYS A 24 -3.24 -0.67 7.87
CA LYS A 24 -2.99 -1.08 9.26
C LYS A 24 -2.20 -2.38 9.36
N THR A 25 -2.47 -3.35 8.47
CA THR A 25 -1.72 -4.60 8.43
C THR A 25 -0.27 -4.34 8.07
N LEU A 26 -0.01 -3.55 7.02
CA LEU A 26 1.36 -3.23 6.60
C LEU A 26 2.12 -2.43 7.67
N ASN A 27 1.48 -1.43 8.29
CA ASN A 27 2.09 -0.66 9.38
C ASN A 27 2.34 -1.51 10.66
N GLY A 28 1.75 -2.70 10.76
CA GLY A 28 2.00 -3.63 11.87
C GLY A 28 3.24 -4.49 11.68
N ILE A 29 3.88 -4.46 10.51
CA ILE A 29 5.05 -5.25 10.18
C ILE A 29 6.30 -4.44 10.55
N ALA A 30 7.16 -5.02 11.39
CA ALA A 30 8.42 -4.38 11.80
C ALA A 30 9.62 -4.86 10.97
N ASP A 31 9.49 -6.01 10.32
CA ASP A 31 10.54 -6.65 9.54
C ASP A 31 10.38 -6.29 8.05
N GLN A 32 11.42 -5.71 7.46
CA GLN A 32 11.36 -5.13 6.13
C GLN A 32 11.22 -6.19 5.03
N ASP A 33 11.87 -7.35 5.18
CA ASP A 33 11.70 -8.48 4.26
C ASP A 33 10.24 -8.94 4.23
N THR A 34 9.64 -9.11 5.42
CA THR A 34 8.22 -9.48 5.55
C THR A 34 7.28 -8.41 4.98
N TYR A 35 7.65 -7.13 5.10
CA TYR A 35 6.87 -6.03 4.54
C TYR A 35 6.83 -6.13 3.01
N TYR A 36 7.99 -6.29 2.36
CA TYR A 36 8.07 -6.37 0.90
C TYR A 36 7.47 -7.67 0.35
N ASP A 37 7.58 -8.80 1.05
CA ASP A 37 6.88 -10.06 0.68
C ASP A 37 5.35 -9.84 0.57
N LEU A 38 4.80 -9.05 1.47
CA LEU A 38 3.37 -8.73 1.49
C LEU A 38 2.99 -7.67 0.46
N VAL A 39 3.81 -6.65 0.24
CA VAL A 39 3.60 -5.67 -0.84
C VAL A 39 3.60 -6.37 -2.20
N ASP A 40 4.59 -7.23 -2.49
CA ASP A 40 4.65 -8.00 -3.74
C ASP A 40 3.43 -8.93 -3.90
N SER A 41 2.98 -9.52 -2.79
CA SER A 41 1.76 -10.33 -2.78
C SER A 41 0.50 -9.52 -3.06
N LEU A 42 0.44 -8.25 -2.65
CA LEU A 42 -0.68 -7.34 -2.96
C LEU A 42 -0.62 -6.87 -4.42
N GLU A 43 0.58 -6.56 -4.92
CA GLU A 43 0.80 -6.14 -6.30
C GLU A 43 0.47 -7.24 -7.31
N SER A 44 0.91 -8.48 -7.06
CA SER A 44 0.55 -9.64 -7.90
C SER A 44 -0.96 -9.91 -7.95
N GLN A 45 -1.69 -9.43 -6.94
CA GLN A 45 -3.14 -9.49 -6.88
C GLN A 45 -3.84 -8.30 -7.56
N GLY A 46 -3.10 -7.34 -8.08
CA GLY A 46 -3.59 -6.16 -8.81
C GLY A 46 -4.01 -5.00 -7.92
N LEU A 47 -3.32 -4.76 -6.79
CA LEU A 47 -3.62 -3.63 -5.91
C LEU A 47 -3.36 -2.29 -6.60
N GLU A 48 -2.27 -2.13 -7.36
CA GLU A 48 -1.97 -0.88 -8.08
C GLU A 48 -3.13 -0.49 -9.04
N ASP A 49 -3.61 -1.42 -9.85
CA ASP A 49 -4.71 -1.18 -10.78
C ASP A 49 -6.01 -0.82 -10.04
N ALA A 50 -6.28 -1.49 -8.91
CA ALA A 50 -7.43 -1.19 -8.05
C ALA A 50 -7.33 0.23 -7.47
N MET A 51 -6.17 0.63 -6.95
CA MET A 51 -5.94 1.98 -6.43
C MET A 51 -6.06 3.05 -7.51
N ARG A 52 -5.53 2.80 -8.72
CA ARG A 52 -5.70 3.70 -9.88
C ARG A 52 -7.17 3.90 -10.23
N HIS A 53 -8.02 2.89 -10.05
CA HIS A 53 -9.47 3.02 -10.21
C HIS A 53 -10.09 3.81 -9.04
N MET A 54 -9.76 3.49 -7.80
CA MET A 54 -10.26 4.18 -6.59
C MET A 54 -9.98 5.69 -6.61
N LEU A 55 -8.79 6.10 -7.04
CA LEU A 55 -8.40 7.51 -7.16
C LEU A 55 -9.30 8.29 -8.14
N LYS A 56 -9.87 7.63 -9.15
CA LYS A 56 -10.80 8.24 -10.12
C LYS A 56 -12.22 8.41 -9.58
N LEU A 57 -12.60 7.67 -8.54
CA LEU A 57 -13.94 7.77 -7.93
C LEU A 57 -14.19 9.11 -7.21
N GLY A 58 -13.13 9.89 -6.91
CA GLY A 58 -13.30 11.26 -6.43
C GLY A 58 -13.57 11.41 -4.92
N HIS A 59 -13.73 10.32 -4.18
CA HIS A 59 -14.01 10.34 -2.74
C HIS A 59 -12.77 10.66 -1.91
N LYS A 60 -12.89 11.64 -1.01
CA LYS A 60 -11.77 12.17 -0.23
C LYS A 60 -11.14 11.11 0.67
N ASP A 61 -11.93 10.43 1.49
CA ASP A 61 -11.37 9.53 2.51
C ASP A 61 -10.74 8.28 1.89
N LEU A 62 -11.32 7.76 0.80
CA LEU A 62 -10.71 6.70 -0.01
C LEU A 62 -9.38 7.15 -0.62
N LYS A 63 -9.32 8.36 -1.19
CA LYS A 63 -8.07 8.94 -1.71
C LYS A 63 -7.02 9.12 -0.62
N ASP A 64 -7.43 9.54 0.58
CA ASP A 64 -6.53 9.70 1.70
C ASP A 64 -5.94 8.35 2.13
N GLN A 65 -6.72 7.26 2.12
CA GLN A 65 -6.22 5.90 2.35
C GLN A 65 -5.24 5.43 1.26
N CYS A 66 -5.52 5.71 -0.01
CA CYS A 66 -4.61 5.38 -1.11
C CYS A 66 -3.27 6.14 -0.98
N LYS A 67 -3.32 7.44 -0.66
CA LYS A 67 -2.12 8.25 -0.45
C LYS A 67 -1.33 7.84 0.79
N LEU A 68 -2.01 7.37 1.83
CA LEU A 68 -1.35 6.85 3.02
C LEU A 68 -0.49 5.63 2.67
N TYR A 69 -1.03 4.70 1.88
CA TYR A 69 -0.29 3.54 1.38
C TYR A 69 0.97 3.97 0.63
N GLU A 70 0.84 4.83 -0.38
CA GLU A 70 1.98 5.33 -1.18
C GLU A 70 3.02 6.04 -0.33
N LYS A 71 2.57 6.82 0.66
CA LYS A 71 3.47 7.54 1.57
C LYS A 71 4.29 6.57 2.43
N VAL A 72 3.66 5.56 3.01
CA VAL A 72 4.35 4.57 3.86
C VAL A 72 5.31 3.75 3.03
N LEU A 73 4.89 3.29 1.85
CA LEU A 73 5.77 2.56 0.93
C LEU A 73 7.04 3.36 0.60
N LYS A 74 6.90 4.65 0.29
CA LYS A 74 8.06 5.54 0.06
C LYS A 74 8.97 5.68 1.29
N GLN A 75 8.41 5.61 2.50
CA GLN A 75 9.21 5.67 3.73
C GLN A 75 10.03 4.39 3.93
N GLU A 76 9.46 3.23 3.62
CA GLU A 76 10.17 1.95 3.64
C GLU A 76 11.32 1.94 2.61
N ASP A 77 11.06 2.44 1.39
CA ASP A 77 12.09 2.56 0.34
C ASP A 77 13.25 3.49 0.76
N GLU A 78 12.95 4.59 1.45
CA GLU A 78 13.96 5.51 1.98
C GLU A 78 14.76 4.89 3.14
N ALA A 79 14.12 4.07 3.97
CA ALA A 79 14.76 3.35 5.06
C ALA A 79 15.73 2.28 4.53
N GLU A 80 15.35 1.54 3.47
CA GLU A 80 16.23 0.57 2.79
C GLU A 80 17.51 1.23 2.27
N SER A 81 17.36 2.32 1.52
CA SER A 81 18.47 3.06 0.93
C SER A 81 19.41 3.67 1.98
N SER A 82 18.87 4.07 3.13
CA SER A 82 19.63 4.59 4.25
C SER A 82 20.47 3.51 4.93
N ASP A 83 19.91 2.32 5.16
CA ASP A 83 20.66 1.21 5.76
C ASP A 83 21.77 0.73 4.83
N GLU A 84 21.48 0.58 3.53
CA GLU A 84 22.49 0.21 2.53
C GLU A 84 23.67 1.21 2.48
N SER A 85 23.39 2.50 2.66
CA SER A 85 24.41 3.56 2.69
C SER A 85 25.30 3.49 3.94
N ILE A 86 24.74 3.13 5.10
CA ILE A 86 25.51 2.95 6.35
C ILE A 86 26.43 1.73 6.23
N VAL A 87 25.96 0.65 5.61
CA VAL A 87 26.78 -0.54 5.38
C VAL A 87 27.95 -0.20 4.45
N LYS A 88 27.72 0.54 3.36
CA LYS A 88 28.79 0.96 2.42
C LYS A 88 29.84 1.89 3.02
N MET A 89 29.51 2.73 4.01
CA MET A 89 30.49 3.59 4.68
C MET A 89 31.41 2.84 5.66
N ARG A 90 31.05 1.61 6.06
CA ARG A 90 31.84 0.81 7.01
C ARG A 90 32.91 -0.06 6.34
N PHE A 91 33.03 -0.02 5.02
CA PHE A 91 34.02 -0.77 4.23
C PHE A 91 35.00 0.14 3.50
#